data_AF-E0S1U3-F1
#
_entry.id   AF-E0S1U3-F1
#
_cell.length_a   1.000
_cell.length_b   1.000
_cell.length_c   1.000
_cell.angle_alpha   90.00
_cell.angle_beta   90.00
_cell.angle_gamma   90.00
#
_symmetry.space_group_name_H-M   'P 1'
#
loop_
_entity.id
_entity.type
_entity.pdbx_description
1 polymer ?
#
loop_
_entity_poly.entity_id
_entity_poly.type
_entity_poly.pdbx_seq_one_letter_code
_entity_poly.pdbx_strand_id
1 'polypeptide(L)'
;MKKSNYLLRMVMLAMFVALGVVISPILRIEGMCPMAHLINITCAVFMGPAYAFLCAVLIGIIRMMVMGIPPLALTGAIFGAALSGIFYKLSKGKIIAAVLGEVFGTGVIGAIVSYPVMTYLWGKEGLTWFFYVPSFICGTLIGGSIAYLLLRTLKAAGVLSKIQNSLKDIDSSKEKVA
;
A
#
# COMPACT_ATOMS: atom_id res chain seq x y z
N MET A 1 -11.39 -21.72 -22.33
CA MET A 1 -10.76 -20.45 -21.88
C MET A 1 -10.46 -20.56 -20.40
N LYS A 2 -9.21 -20.33 -19.96
CA LYS A 2 -8.85 -20.28 -18.53
C LYS A 2 -9.75 -19.24 -17.85
N LYS A 3 -10.58 -19.62 -16.87
CA LYS A 3 -11.23 -18.65 -15.95
C LYS A 3 -10.16 -18.13 -14.98
N SER A 4 -9.20 -17.36 -15.50
CA SER A 4 -8.30 -16.61 -14.64
C SER A 4 -9.03 -15.35 -14.18
N ASN A 5 -9.06 -15.11 -12.87
CA ASN A 5 -9.59 -13.87 -12.29
C ASN A 5 -8.65 -12.68 -12.55
N TYR A 6 -7.72 -12.81 -13.50
CA TYR A 6 -6.79 -11.78 -13.96
C TYR A 6 -7.48 -10.46 -14.28
N LEU A 7 -8.58 -10.48 -15.05
CA LEU A 7 -9.30 -9.25 -15.39
C LEU A 7 -9.86 -8.56 -14.14
N LEU A 8 -10.43 -9.32 -13.21
CA LEU A 8 -10.92 -8.77 -11.94
C LEU A 8 -9.79 -8.17 -11.10
N ARG A 9 -8.63 -8.83 -11.04
CA ARG A 9 -7.44 -8.29 -10.36
C ARG A 9 -6.95 -7.00 -11.00
N MET A 10 -6.91 -6.93 -12.32
CA MET A 10 -6.50 -5.73 -13.05
C MET A 10 -7.46 -4.57 -12.79
N VAL A 11 -8.77 -4.81 -12.83
CA VAL A 11 -9.80 -3.81 -12.50
C VAL A 11 -9.63 -3.35 -11.04
N MET A 12 -9.45 -4.28 -10.12
CA MET A 12 -9.30 -3.95 -8.70
C MET A 12 -8.03 -3.16 -8.41
N LEU A 13 -6.91 -3.52 -9.04
CA LEU A 13 -5.68 -2.74 -8.99
C LEU A 13 -5.91 -1.32 -9.54
N ALA A 14 -6.56 -1.19 -10.70
CA ALA A 14 -6.86 0.10 -11.30
C ALA A 14 -7.74 0.97 -10.40
N MET A 15 -8.71 0.39 -9.71
CA MET A 15 -9.54 1.10 -8.72
C MET A 15 -8.71 1.60 -7.53
N PHE A 16 -7.81 0.78 -6.98
CA PHE A 16 -6.91 1.23 -5.92
C PHE A 16 -5.99 2.36 -6.38
N VAL A 17 -5.43 2.25 -7.59
CA VAL A 17 -4.59 3.30 -8.18
C VAL A 17 -5.39 4.59 -8.35
N ALA A 18 -6.58 4.52 -8.93
CA ALA A 18 -7.46 5.67 -9.11
C ALA A 18 -7.81 6.35 -7.79
N LEU A 19 -8.21 5.58 -6.77
CA LEU A 19 -8.47 6.11 -5.43
C LEU A 19 -7.22 6.75 -4.82
N GLY A 20 -6.04 6.13 -4.97
CA GLY A 20 -4.79 6.63 -4.42
C GLY A 20 -4.33 7.92 -5.07
N VAL A 21 -4.60 8.09 -6.36
CA VAL A 21 -4.30 9.31 -7.10
C VAL A 21 -5.31 10.40 -6.75
N VAL A 22 -6.61 10.14 -6.80
CA VAL A 22 -7.67 11.15 -6.60
C VAL A 22 -7.75 11.64 -5.15
N ILE A 23 -7.59 10.75 -4.16
CA ILE A 23 -7.72 11.11 -2.75
C ILE A 23 -6.44 11.75 -2.19
N SER A 24 -5.30 11.50 -2.84
CA SER A 24 -3.99 12.01 -2.41
C SER A 24 -3.92 13.49 -2.06
N PRO A 25 -4.55 14.43 -2.80
CA PRO A 25 -4.45 15.86 -2.49
C PRO A 25 -5.28 16.27 -1.26
N ILE A 26 -6.33 15.51 -0.92
CA ILE A 26 -7.34 15.90 0.07
C ILE A 26 -6.77 15.82 1.51
N LEU A 27 -5.92 14.83 1.78
CA LEU A 27 -5.33 14.58 3.11
C LEU A 27 -3.80 14.43 3.03
N ARG A 28 -3.14 15.32 2.30
CA ARG A 28 -1.68 15.35 2.22
C ARG A 28 -1.13 16.58 2.92
N ILE A 29 -0.34 16.32 3.94
CA ILE A 29 0.63 17.25 4.52
C ILE A 29 2.02 16.73 4.12
N GLU A 30 3.00 17.61 3.89
CA GLU A 30 4.37 17.14 3.59
C GLU A 30 4.85 16.21 4.71
N GLY A 31 5.18 14.97 4.35
CA GLY A 31 5.56 13.93 5.31
C GLY A 31 4.42 13.17 5.98
N MET A 32 3.15 13.51 5.73
CA MET A 32 1.99 12.79 6.29
C MET A 32 0.89 12.62 5.23
N CYS A 33 0.69 11.39 4.75
CA CYS A 33 -0.37 11.06 3.79
C CYS A 33 -1.18 9.83 4.25
N PRO A 34 -2.09 10.00 5.25
CA PRO A 34 -2.79 8.89 5.88
C PRO A 34 -3.55 7.99 4.89
N MET A 35 -4.12 8.60 3.84
CA MET A 35 -4.87 7.86 2.83
C MET A 35 -4.00 6.95 1.95
N ALA A 36 -2.73 7.31 1.74
CA ALA A 36 -1.81 6.44 1.00
C ALA A 36 -1.54 5.16 1.79
N HIS A 37 -1.30 5.26 3.10
CA HIS A 37 -1.08 4.10 3.98
C HIS A 37 -2.33 3.22 4.08
N LEU A 38 -3.52 3.83 4.13
CA LEU A 38 -4.77 3.09 4.10
C LEU A 38 -4.89 2.23 2.83
N ILE A 39 -4.62 2.84 1.67
CA ILE A 39 -4.71 2.16 0.37
C ILE A 39 -3.65 1.06 0.26
N ASN A 40 -2.42 1.32 0.69
CA ASN A 40 -1.34 0.33 0.72
C ASN A 40 -1.72 -0.90 1.53
N ILE A 41 -2.16 -0.73 2.79
CA ILE A 41 -2.53 -1.83 3.67
C ILE A 41 -3.75 -2.59 3.10
N THR A 42 -4.76 -1.87 2.62
CA THR A 42 -5.97 -2.50 2.08
C THR A 42 -5.66 -3.30 0.82
N CYS A 43 -4.85 -2.75 -0.09
CA CYS A 43 -4.40 -3.44 -1.30
C CYS A 43 -3.54 -4.66 -0.96
N ALA A 44 -2.62 -4.53 0.01
CA ALA A 44 -1.81 -5.63 0.54
C ALA A 44 -2.65 -6.77 1.11
N VAL A 45 -3.69 -6.44 1.88
CA VAL A 45 -4.58 -7.44 2.49
C VAL A 45 -5.49 -8.09 1.44
N PHE A 46 -5.96 -7.35 0.43
CA PHE A 46 -6.86 -7.89 -0.59
C PHE A 46 -6.14 -8.70 -1.66
N MET A 47 -5.00 -8.20 -2.15
CA MET A 47 -4.33 -8.71 -3.36
C MET A 47 -2.93 -9.29 -3.10
N GLY A 48 -2.37 -9.08 -1.91
CA GLY A 48 -1.05 -9.57 -1.54
C GLY A 48 0.11 -8.64 -1.94
N PRO A 49 1.36 -9.05 -1.65
CA PRO A 49 2.53 -8.17 -1.71
C PRO A 49 2.88 -7.67 -3.12
N ALA A 50 2.78 -8.52 -4.14
CA ALA A 50 3.16 -8.14 -5.51
C ALA A 50 2.25 -7.05 -6.08
N TYR A 51 0.93 -7.20 -5.91
CA TYR A 51 -0.05 -6.21 -6.35
C TYR A 51 -0.01 -4.93 -5.52
N ALA A 52 0.24 -5.03 -4.21
CA ALA A 52 0.40 -3.85 -3.35
C ALA A 52 1.63 -3.03 -3.74
N PHE A 53 2.77 -3.69 -3.99
CA PHE A 53 3.97 -3.03 -4.50
C PHE A 53 3.69 -2.33 -5.83
N LEU A 54 3.10 -3.06 -6.79
CA LEU A 54 2.74 -2.49 -8.10
C LEU A 54 1.78 -1.30 -7.97
N CYS A 55 0.79 -1.40 -7.09
CA CYS A 55 -0.16 -0.32 -6.79
C CYS A 55 0.57 0.94 -6.29
N ALA A 56 1.45 0.79 -5.30
CA ALA A 56 2.23 1.91 -4.76
C ALA A 56 3.15 2.54 -5.80
N VAL A 57 3.78 1.74 -6.66
CA VAL A 57 4.62 2.22 -7.78
C VAL A 57 3.79 3.04 -8.76
N LEU A 58 2.64 2.50 -9.21
CA LEU A 58 1.76 3.18 -10.16
C LEU A 58 1.22 4.50 -9.59
N ILE A 59 0.75 4.50 -8.35
CA ILE A 59 0.29 5.71 -7.66
C ILE A 59 1.43 6.73 -7.57
N GLY A 60 2.63 6.31 -7.17
CA GLY A 60 3.79 7.19 -7.05
C GLY A 60 4.17 7.85 -8.37
N ILE A 61 4.28 7.06 -9.45
CA ILE A 61 4.60 7.54 -10.80
C ILE A 61 3.55 8.54 -11.30
N ILE A 62 2.26 8.20 -11.20
CA ILE A 62 1.19 9.09 -11.65
C ILE A 62 1.20 10.41 -10.86
N ARG A 63 1.40 10.35 -9.55
CA ARG A 63 1.49 11.55 -8.70
C ARG A 63 2.67 12.43 -9.07
N MET A 64 3.83 11.84 -9.36
CA MET A 64 5.01 12.61 -9.78
C MET A 64 4.78 13.31 -11.11
N MET A 65 4.24 12.61 -12.11
CA MET A 65 4.05 13.15 -13.45
C MET A 65 2.90 14.16 -13.56
N VAL A 66 1.77 13.88 -12.91
CA VAL A 66 0.53 14.66 -13.10
C VAL A 66 0.39 15.77 -12.06
N MET A 67 0.89 15.55 -10.85
CA MET A 67 0.66 16.46 -9.71
C MET A 67 1.93 17.17 -9.24
N GLY A 68 3.09 16.97 -9.90
CA GLY A 68 4.36 17.59 -9.52
C GLY A 68 4.84 17.19 -8.12
N ILE A 69 4.35 16.06 -7.60
CA ILE A 69 4.66 15.58 -6.26
C ILE A 69 6.10 15.07 -6.22
N PRO A 70 6.89 15.37 -5.16
CA PRO A 70 8.25 14.87 -5.03
C PRO A 70 8.33 13.33 -4.99
N PRO A 71 9.48 12.75 -5.41
CA PRO A 71 9.76 11.31 -5.43
C PRO A 71 9.66 10.67 -4.04
N LEU A 72 9.65 11.48 -2.98
CA LEU A 72 9.25 11.13 -1.62
C LEU A 72 7.99 10.25 -1.56
N ALA A 73 7.02 10.53 -2.42
CA ALA A 73 5.76 9.77 -2.47
C ALA A 73 5.94 8.33 -2.97
N LEU A 74 6.98 8.08 -3.78
CA LEU A 74 7.32 6.76 -4.30
C LEU A 74 8.24 6.03 -3.32
N THR A 75 9.32 6.66 -2.87
CA THR A 75 10.35 6.03 -2.02
C THR A 75 9.82 5.60 -0.66
N GLY A 76 8.87 6.34 -0.08
CA GLY A 76 8.21 5.93 1.15
C GLY A 76 7.25 4.76 0.94
N ALA A 77 6.35 4.88 -0.03
CA ALA A 77 5.16 4.04 -0.15
C ALA A 77 5.44 2.60 -0.62
N ILE A 78 6.46 2.40 -1.46
CA ILE A 78 6.74 1.08 -2.05
C ILE A 78 7.18 0.05 -1.00
N PHE A 79 7.98 0.47 -0.01
CA PHE A 79 8.45 -0.41 1.04
C PHE A 79 7.33 -0.77 2.01
N GLY A 80 6.49 0.21 2.40
CA GLY A 80 5.31 -0.05 3.21
C GLY A 80 4.35 -1.03 2.55
N ALA A 81 3.96 -0.77 1.30
CA ALA A 81 3.02 -1.62 0.59
C ALA A 81 3.54 -3.07 0.43
N ALA A 82 4.82 -3.22 0.08
CA ALA A 82 5.45 -4.53 -0.05
C ALA A 82 5.51 -5.26 1.31
N LEU A 83 6.04 -4.60 2.35
CA LEU A 83 6.20 -5.21 3.67
C LEU A 83 4.85 -5.48 4.35
N SER A 84 3.86 -4.63 4.15
CA SER A 84 2.47 -4.86 4.59
C SER A 84 1.93 -6.18 4.01
N GLY A 85 2.11 -6.40 2.70
CA GLY A 85 1.67 -7.64 2.05
C GLY A 85 2.49 -8.86 2.48
N ILE A 86 3.80 -8.70 2.67
CA ILE A 86 4.68 -9.79 3.14
C ILE A 86 4.29 -10.18 4.56
N PHE A 87 4.18 -9.24 5.49
CA PHE A 87 3.85 -9.52 6.89
C PHE A 87 2.43 -10.07 7.03
N TYR A 88 1.48 -9.58 6.24
CA TYR A 88 0.14 -10.16 6.18
C TYR A 88 0.17 -11.64 5.78
N LYS A 89 0.95 -11.98 4.74
CA LYS A 89 1.11 -13.36 4.26
C LYS A 89 1.84 -14.24 5.27
N LEU A 90 2.97 -13.78 5.81
CA LEU A 90 3.78 -14.51 6.80
C LEU A 90 3.02 -14.76 8.10
N SER A 91 2.20 -13.82 8.53
CA SER A 91 1.37 -13.94 9.73
C SER A 91 0.13 -14.82 9.57
N LYS A 92 -0.06 -15.46 8.39
CA LYS A 92 -1.23 -16.26 8.05
C LYS A 92 -2.54 -15.45 8.09
N GLY A 93 -2.50 -14.18 7.66
CA GLY A 93 -3.68 -13.34 7.50
C GLY A 93 -4.05 -12.49 8.72
N LYS A 94 -3.08 -12.15 9.58
CA LYS A 94 -3.31 -11.20 10.68
C LYS A 94 -3.24 -9.77 10.15
N ILE A 95 -4.36 -9.04 10.18
CA ILE A 95 -4.44 -7.65 9.71
C ILE A 95 -3.44 -6.76 10.45
N ILE A 96 -3.22 -7.00 11.74
CA ILE A 96 -2.25 -6.22 12.53
C ILE A 96 -0.82 -6.36 12.01
N ALA A 97 -0.46 -7.51 11.44
CA ALA A 97 0.85 -7.69 10.83
C ALA A 97 0.99 -6.85 9.55
N ALA A 98 -0.09 -6.67 8.78
CA ALA A 98 -0.11 -5.79 7.62
C ALA A 98 0.13 -4.32 8.03
N VAL A 99 -0.51 -3.88 9.12
CA VAL A 99 -0.32 -2.54 9.68
C VAL A 99 1.13 -2.35 10.15
N LEU A 100 1.67 -3.32 10.89
CA LEU A 100 3.07 -3.29 11.34
C LEU A 100 4.06 -3.26 10.17
N GLY A 101 3.77 -3.98 9.08
CA GLY A 101 4.56 -3.94 7.86
C GLY A 101 4.57 -2.56 7.20
N GLU A 102 3.45 -1.83 7.21
CA GLU A 102 3.37 -0.46 6.71
C GLU A 102 4.12 0.52 7.62
N VAL A 103 3.95 0.40 8.95
CA VAL A 103 4.66 1.27 9.92
C VAL A 103 6.17 1.06 9.82
N PHE A 104 6.65 -0.17 9.72
CA PHE A 104 8.08 -0.45 9.57
C PHE A 104 8.58 -0.07 8.17
N GLY A 105 7.81 -0.43 7.13
CA GLY A 105 8.20 -0.22 5.74
C GLY A 105 8.20 1.24 5.33
N THR A 106 7.11 1.97 5.54
CA THR A 106 7.06 3.40 5.21
C THR A 106 7.64 4.24 6.34
N GLY A 107 7.24 3.99 7.59
CA GLY A 107 7.61 4.82 8.75
C GLY A 107 9.10 4.81 9.09
N VAL A 108 9.80 3.69 8.89
CA VAL A 108 11.22 3.56 9.19
C VAL A 108 12.06 3.50 7.91
N ILE A 109 11.91 2.43 7.12
CA ILE A 109 12.75 2.21 5.93
C ILE A 109 12.50 3.32 4.89
N GLY A 110 11.24 3.57 4.58
CA GLY A 110 10.80 4.56 3.62
C GLY A 110 11.26 5.96 4.03
N ALA A 111 11.15 6.34 5.29
CA ALA A 111 11.62 7.62 5.80
C ALA A 111 13.16 7.77 5.70
N ILE A 112 13.92 6.72 6.05
CA ILE A 112 15.39 6.73 5.95
C ILE A 112 15.85 6.84 4.49
N VAL A 113 15.27 6.05 3.59
CA VAL A 113 15.61 6.06 2.15
C VAL A 113 15.14 7.35 1.47
N SER A 114 14.08 7.96 1.97
CA SER A 114 13.56 9.21 1.42
C SER A 114 14.44 10.42 1.69
N TYR A 115 15.20 10.43 2.79
CA TYR A 115 16.13 11.52 3.11
C TYR A 115 17.18 11.76 2.01
N PRO A 116 18.03 10.79 1.62
CA PRO A 116 19.03 11.01 0.57
C PRO A 116 18.37 11.33 -0.78
N VAL A 117 17.20 10.76 -1.07
CA VAL A 117 16.48 11.06 -2.31
C VAL A 117 16.02 12.52 -2.35
N MET A 118 15.49 13.04 -1.23
CA MET A 118 15.06 14.44 -1.16
C MET A 118 16.21 15.43 -1.14
N THR A 119 17.32 15.09 -0.49
CA THR A 119 18.51 15.94 -0.42
C THR A 119 19.26 15.96 -1.74
N TYR A 120 19.58 14.80 -2.33
CA TYR A 120 20.47 14.72 -3.49
C TYR A 120 19.74 14.80 -4.84
N LEU A 121 18.51 14.31 -4.96
CA LEU A 121 17.78 14.29 -6.24
C LEU A 121 16.75 15.42 -6.37
N TRP A 122 16.23 15.94 -5.24
CA TRP A 122 15.20 16.98 -5.25
C TRP A 122 15.67 18.35 -4.77
N GLY A 123 16.88 18.44 -4.20
CA GLY A 123 17.49 19.71 -3.79
C GLY A 123 16.84 20.39 -2.57
N LYS A 124 16.02 19.67 -1.77
CA LYS A 124 15.49 20.21 -0.50
C LYS A 124 16.53 20.01 0.62
N GLU A 125 17.50 20.91 0.68
CA GLU A 125 18.50 20.98 1.75
C GLU A 125 17.87 21.61 3.01
N GLY A 126 17.61 20.80 4.04
CA GLY A 126 17.12 21.31 5.34
C GLY A 126 16.17 20.38 6.11
N LEU A 127 15.58 19.37 5.45
CA LEU A 127 14.70 18.40 6.10
C LEU A 127 15.51 17.15 6.47
N THR A 128 15.83 17.00 7.75
CA THR A 128 16.62 15.88 8.26
C THR A 128 15.76 14.63 8.47
N TRP A 129 16.38 13.46 8.60
CA TRP A 129 15.73 12.22 9.06
C TRP A 129 14.82 12.40 10.29
N PHE A 130 15.19 13.31 11.20
CA PHE A 130 14.45 13.62 12.43
C PHE A 130 13.10 14.32 12.17
N PHE A 131 12.90 14.91 10.99
CA PHE A 131 11.63 15.44 10.55
C PHE A 131 10.77 14.39 9.83
N TYR A 132 11.39 13.63 8.92
CA TYR A 132 10.66 12.66 8.10
C TYR A 132 10.18 11.43 8.88
N VAL A 133 11.01 10.87 9.76
CA VAL A 133 10.68 9.64 10.49
C VAL A 133 9.45 9.83 11.39
N PRO A 134 9.38 10.86 12.27
CA PRO A 134 8.19 11.07 13.10
C PRO A 134 6.94 11.35 12.26
N SER A 135 7.07 12.14 11.20
CA SER A 135 5.94 12.48 10.33
C SER A 135 5.37 11.26 9.62
N PHE A 136 6.24 10.41 9.08
CA PHE A 136 5.84 9.17 8.41
C PHE A 136 5.26 8.16 9.40
N ILE A 137 5.84 8.04 10.60
CA ILE A 137 5.27 7.19 11.66
C ILE A 137 3.86 7.68 12.04
N CYS A 138 3.67 8.98 12.27
CA CYS A 138 2.34 9.53 12.54
C CYS A 138 1.36 9.26 11.39
N GLY A 139 1.78 9.46 10.15
CA GLY A 139 0.95 9.16 8.97
C GLY A 139 0.55 7.69 8.87
N THR A 140 1.51 6.78 9.08
CA THR A 140 1.27 5.33 9.05
C THR A 140 0.42 4.86 10.23
N LEU A 141 0.51 5.48 11.41
CA LEU A 141 -0.36 5.17 12.55
C LEU A 141 -1.79 5.62 12.32
N ILE A 142 -2.00 6.81 11.77
CA ILE A 142 -3.36 7.31 11.46
C ILE A 142 -3.98 6.46 10.34
N GLY A 143 -3.29 6.36 9.20
CA GLY A 143 -3.77 5.56 8.06
C GLY A 143 -3.91 4.08 8.40
N GLY A 144 -2.98 3.54 9.19
CA GLY A 144 -2.97 2.16 9.66
C GLY A 144 -4.10 1.85 10.63
N SER A 145 -4.41 2.77 11.56
CA SER A 145 -5.58 2.66 12.44
C SER A 145 -6.88 2.60 11.66
N ILE A 146 -7.06 3.49 10.67
CA ILE A 146 -8.26 3.52 9.83
C ILE A 146 -8.35 2.24 8.99
N ALA A 147 -7.25 1.81 8.36
CA ALA A 147 -7.19 0.56 7.61
C ALA A 147 -7.49 -0.66 8.49
N TYR A 148 -6.97 -0.69 9.71
CA TYR A 148 -7.23 -1.75 10.66
C TYR A 148 -8.71 -1.86 11.01
N LEU A 149 -9.36 -0.73 11.31
CA LEU A 149 -10.79 -0.69 11.59
C LEU A 149 -11.61 -1.17 10.39
N LEU A 150 -11.34 -0.62 9.20
CA LEU A 150 -11.99 -1.01 7.95
C LEU A 150 -11.85 -2.51 7.66
N LEU A 151 -10.64 -3.04 7.73
CA LEU A 151 -10.38 -4.44 7.41
C LEU A 151 -10.94 -5.37 8.47
N ARG A 152 -10.96 -4.95 9.74
CA ARG A 152 -11.55 -5.73 10.84
C ARG A 152 -13.08 -5.80 10.72
N THR A 153 -13.74 -4.71 10.35
CA THR A 153 -15.20 -4.72 10.10
C THR A 153 -15.55 -5.58 8.89
N LEU A 154 -14.79 -5.47 7.79
CA LEU A 154 -14.95 -6.34 6.62
C LEU A 154 -14.71 -7.82 6.93
N LYS A 155 -13.73 -8.13 7.79
CA LYS A 155 -13.47 -9.49 8.26
C LYS A 155 -14.62 -10.02 9.13
N ALA A 156 -15.13 -9.22 10.06
CA ALA A 156 -16.25 -9.58 10.92
C ALA A 156 -17.55 -9.82 10.10
N ALA A 157 -17.76 -9.03 9.05
CA ALA A 157 -18.89 -9.19 8.14
C ALA A 157 -18.74 -10.38 7.15
N GLY A 158 -17.60 -11.10 7.17
CA GLY A 158 -17.32 -12.19 6.22
C GLY A 158 -17.14 -11.73 4.76
N VAL A 159 -17.05 -10.41 4.52
CA VAL A 159 -16.86 -9.83 3.18
C VAL A 159 -15.41 -9.95 2.74
N LEU A 160 -14.46 -9.80 3.67
CA LEU A 160 -13.03 -9.89 3.36
C LEU A 160 -12.65 -11.22 2.69
N SER A 161 -13.13 -12.34 3.23
CA SER A 161 -12.85 -13.67 2.68
C SER A 161 -13.51 -13.86 1.31
N LYS A 162 -14.71 -13.33 1.10
CA LYS A 162 -15.37 -13.33 -0.21
C LYS A 162 -14.54 -12.59 -1.26
N ILE A 163 -14.12 -11.36 -0.96
CA ILE A 163 -13.25 -10.55 -1.84
C ILE A 163 -11.98 -11.32 -2.18
N GLN A 164 -11.25 -11.82 -1.17
CA GLN A 164 -10.02 -12.57 -1.38
C GLN A 164 -10.22 -13.84 -2.21
N ASN A 165 -11.32 -14.57 -1.99
CA ASN A 165 -11.61 -15.78 -2.75
C ASN A 165 -11.99 -15.48 -4.20
N SER A 166 -12.76 -14.41 -4.45
CA SER A 166 -13.05 -13.95 -5.81
C SER A 166 -11.79 -13.53 -6.59
N LEU A 167 -10.75 -13.08 -5.88
CA LEU A 167 -9.48 -12.71 -6.48
C LEU A 167 -8.53 -13.89 -6.66
N LYS A 168 -8.69 -15.04 -5.99
CA LYS A 168 -7.80 -16.19 -6.19
C LYS A 168 -7.93 -16.73 -7.61
N ASP A 169 -6.81 -17.12 -8.21
CA ASP A 169 -6.86 -17.85 -9.47
C ASP A 169 -7.39 -19.25 -9.20
N ILE A 170 -8.35 -19.71 -10.01
CA ILE A 170 -8.79 -21.10 -9.98
C ILE A 170 -7.74 -21.90 -10.75
N ASP A 171 -6.94 -22.66 -10.02
CA ASP A 171 -5.92 -23.51 -10.62
C ASP A 171 -6.60 -24.73 -11.27
N SER A 172 -6.84 -24.63 -12.59
CA SER A 172 -7.44 -25.69 -13.42
C SER A 172 -6.57 -26.96 -13.53
N SER A 173 -5.47 -27.07 -12.81
CA SER A 173 -4.63 -28.27 -12.70
C SER A 173 -5.26 -29.37 -11.85
N LYS A 174 -6.21 -29.05 -10.95
CA LYS A 174 -6.91 -30.06 -10.12
C LYS A 174 -8.09 -30.74 -10.81
N GLU A 175 -8.56 -30.21 -11.94
CA GLU A 175 -9.72 -30.74 -12.66
C GLU A 175 -9.34 -31.80 -13.70
N LYS A 176 -8.04 -31.97 -14.00
CA LYS A 176 -7.54 -32.95 -14.98
C LYS A 176 -7.15 -34.31 -14.38
N VAL A 177 -7.42 -34.54 -13.09
CA VAL A 177 -7.05 -35.77 -12.37
C VAL A 177 -8.27 -36.44 -11.72
N ALA A 178 -9.48 -36.00 -12.04
CA ALA A 178 -10.74 -36.62 -11.60
C ALA A 178 -11.50 -37.21 -12.80
#